data_AF-A0A2N1PD28-F1
#
_entry.id   AF-A0A2N1PD28-F1
#
_cell.length_a   1.000
_cell.length_b   1.000
_cell.length_c   1.000
_cell.angle_alpha   90.00
_cell.angle_beta   90.00
_cell.angle_gamma   90.00
#
_symmetry.space_group_name_H-M   'P 1'
#
loop_
_entity.id
_entity.type
_entity.pdbx_description
1 polymer ?
#
loop_
_entity_poly.entity_id
_entity_poly.type
_entity_poly.pdbx_seq_one_letter_code
_entity_poly.pdbx_strand_id
1 'polypeptide(L)' 'MNSPDLLSICISAFIAVFVLLSVLAVLMRMTSWIFAHKEVTTDAAVLAAVASAMNTIYPGTIITKVEEVK' A
#
# COMPACT_ATOMS: atom_id res chain seq x y z
N MET A 1 -0.43 -35.42 38.64
CA MET A 1 0.06 -34.77 37.40
C MET A 1 -1.07 -33.90 36.90
N ASN A 2 -0.94 -32.59 37.03
CA ASN A 2 -2.03 -31.63 36.91
C ASN A 2 -2.30 -31.36 35.41
N SER A 3 -3.18 -32.18 34.81
CA SER A 3 -3.66 -32.05 33.43
C SER A 3 -4.06 -30.63 32.98
N PRO A 4 -4.61 -29.74 33.84
CA PRO A 4 -4.93 -28.37 33.41
C PRO A 4 -3.71 -27.53 33.02
N ASP A 5 -2.51 -27.80 33.54
CA ASP A 5 -1.34 -26.94 33.26
C ASP A 5 -0.81 -27.12 31.82
N LEU A 6 -0.74 -28.36 31.33
CA LEU A 6 -0.27 -28.62 29.96
C LEU A 6 -1.26 -28.08 28.92
N LEU A 7 -2.55 -28.27 29.15
CA LEU A 7 -3.60 -27.77 28.26
C LEU A 7 -3.64 -26.23 28.28
N SER A 8 -3.42 -25.61 29.45
CA SER A 8 -3.31 -24.15 29.58
C SER A 8 -2.09 -23.59 28.83
N ILE A 9 -0.92 -24.23 28.96
CA ILE A 9 0.28 -23.84 28.22
C ILE A 9 0.04 -23.94 26.70
N CYS A 10 -0.54 -25.04 26.21
CA CYS A 10 -0.83 -25.23 24.79
C CYS A 10 -1.74 -24.14 24.23
N ILE A 11 -2.81 -23.78 24.95
CA ILE A 11 -3.73 -22.72 24.54
C ILE A 11 -3.01 -21.37 24.54
N SER A 12 -2.22 -21.06 25.57
CA SER A 12 -1.48 -19.79 25.66
C SER A 12 -0.47 -19.63 24.51
N ALA A 13 0.23 -20.71 24.15
CA ALA A 13 1.19 -20.71 23.06
C ALA A 13 0.49 -20.49 21.70
N PHE A 14 -0.66 -21.12 21.49
CA PHE A 14 -1.44 -20.96 20.26
C PHE A 14 -1.92 -19.51 20.09
N ILE A 15 -2.43 -18.90 21.16
CA ILE A 15 -2.87 -17.50 21.16
C ILE A 15 -1.67 -16.58 20.90
N ALA A 16 -0.53 -16.82 21.55
CA ALA A 16 0.68 -16.01 21.38
C ALA A 16 1.17 -16.01 19.92
N VAL A 17 1.17 -17.18 19.26
CA VAL A 17 1.54 -17.28 17.84
C VAL A 17 0.56 -16.52 16.95
N PHE A 18 -0.75 -16.64 17.21
CA PHE A 18 -1.77 -15.95 16.42
C PHE A 18 -1.65 -14.42 16.57
N VAL A 19 -1.40 -13.94 17.79
CA VAL A 19 -1.14 -12.51 18.07
C VAL A 19 0.11 -12.05 17.33
N LEU A 20 1.20 -12.82 17.37
CA LEU A 20 2.43 -12.48 16.69
C LEU A 20 2.23 -12.39 15.17
N LEU A 21 1.57 -13.38 14.56
CA LEU A 21 1.24 -13.37 13.14
C LEU A 21 0.32 -12.20 12.77
N SER A 22 -0.66 -11.87 13.62
CA SER A 22 -1.56 -10.73 13.41
C SER A 22 -0.79 -9.40 13.44
N VAL A 23 0.11 -9.22 14.40
CA VAL A 23 0.96 -8.03 14.49
C VAL A 23 1.84 -7.89 13.24
N LEU A 24 2.48 -8.97 12.78
CA LEU A 24 3.27 -8.94 11.55
C LEU A 24 2.42 -8.60 10.32
N ALA A 25 1.22 -9.17 10.21
CA ALA A 25 0.30 -8.86 9.12
C ALA A 25 -0.15 -7.38 9.15
N VAL A 26 -0.42 -6.83 10.34
CA VAL A 26 -0.74 -5.41 10.52
C VAL A 26 0.46 -4.55 10.13
N LEU A 27 1.68 -4.90 10.54
CA LEU A 27 2.89 -4.17 10.15
C LEU A 27 3.07 -4.17 8.64
N MET A 28 2.96 -5.33 7.98
CA MET A 28 3.03 -5.41 6.51
C MET A 28 1.94 -4.58 5.83
N ARG A 29 0.72 -4.57 6.37
CA ARG A 29 -0.39 -3.78 5.82
C ARG A 29 -0.20 -2.29 6.07
N MET A 30 0.33 -1.91 7.23
CA MET A 30 0.61 -0.53 7.61
C MET A 30 1.76 0.04 6.78
N THR A 31 2.82 -0.73 6.56
CA THR A 31 3.90 -0.35 5.64
C THR A 31 3.40 -0.33 4.19
N SER A 32 2.56 -1.28 3.79
CA SER A 32 1.93 -1.25 2.46
C SER A 32 0.92 -0.11 2.30
N TRP A 33 0.46 0.54 3.38
CA TRP A 33 -0.42 1.71 3.31
C TRP A 33 0.38 3.01 3.30
N ILE A 34 1.43 3.10 4.11
CA ILE A 34 2.34 4.26 4.12
C ILE A 34 3.17 4.33 2.83
N PHE A 35 3.52 3.17 2.27
CA PHE A 35 4.21 3.00 0.99
C PHE A 35 3.28 2.42 -0.08
N ALA A 36 1.95 2.45 0.13
CA ALA A 36 0.99 2.10 -0.92
C ALA A 36 1.40 2.91 -2.13
N HIS A 37 1.92 2.18 -3.12
CA HIS A 37 2.18 2.63 -4.46
C HIS A 37 1.13 3.71 -4.76
N LYS A 38 1.55 4.98 -4.82
CA LYS A 38 1.07 5.83 -5.90
C LYS A 38 1.24 4.92 -7.09
N GLU A 39 0.13 4.39 -7.61
CA GLU A 39 0.16 3.87 -8.95
C GLU A 39 0.92 4.93 -9.75
N VAL A 40 1.82 4.48 -10.62
CA VAL A 40 2.47 5.36 -11.58
C VAL A 40 1.41 5.82 -12.59
N THR A 41 0.26 6.32 -12.13
CA THR A 41 -0.40 7.47 -12.73
C THR A 41 0.63 8.57 -12.65
N THR A 42 1.30 8.80 -13.79
CA THR A 42 2.16 9.93 -14.14
C THR A 42 2.24 10.97 -13.03
N ASP A 43 3.44 11.21 -12.50
CA ASP A 43 3.66 12.14 -11.40
C ASP A 43 2.83 13.42 -11.63
N ALA A 44 2.04 13.82 -10.63
CA ALA A 44 1.11 14.93 -10.79
C ALA A 44 1.83 16.21 -11.24
N ALA A 45 3.13 16.36 -10.92
CA ALA A 45 3.95 17.43 -11.44
C ALA A 45 4.26 17.28 -12.94
N VAL A 46 4.52 16.07 -13.43
CA VAL A 46 4.72 15.78 -14.86
C VAL A 46 3.41 15.98 -15.63
N LEU A 47 2.29 15.50 -15.10
CA LEU A 47 0.98 15.73 -15.71
C LEU A 47 0.63 17.22 -15.75
N ALA A 48 0.92 17.98 -14.68
CA ALA A 48 0.71 19.43 -14.64
C ALA A 48 1.64 20.19 -15.59
N ALA A 49 2.90 19.77 -15.71
CA ALA A 49 3.85 20.37 -16.64
C ALA A 49 3.42 20.14 -18.10
N VAL A 50 3.03 18.90 -18.45
CA VAL A 50 2.51 18.56 -19.78
C VAL A 50 1.19 19.30 -20.04
N ALA A 51 0.27 19.35 -19.07
CA ALA A 51 -0.98 20.09 -19.21
C ALA A 51 -0.76 21.59 -19.43
N SER A 52 0.19 22.20 -18.71
CA SER A 52 0.52 23.62 -18.87
C SER A 52 1.16 23.91 -20.24
N ALA A 53 2.05 23.03 -20.70
CA ALA A 53 2.65 23.14 -22.03
C ALA A 53 1.59 22.96 -23.13
N MET A 54 0.74 21.92 -23.01
CA MET A 54 -0.32 21.65 -23.97
C MET A 54 -1.38 22.75 -24.00
N ASN A 55 -1.72 23.36 -22.86
CA ASN A 55 -2.67 24.47 -22.83
C ASN A 55 -2.15 25.73 -23.53
N THR A 56 -0.82 25.90 -23.63
CA THR A 56 -0.20 27.03 -24.34
C THR A 56 -0.32 26.85 -25.87
N ILE A 57 -0.25 25.61 -26.35
CA ILE A 57 -0.24 25.29 -27.78
C ILE A 57 -1.66 24.98 -28.29
N TYR A 58 -2.46 24.29 -27.47
CA TYR A 58 -3.79 23.77 -27.79
C TYR A 58 -4.78 24.06 -26.66
N PRO A 59 -5.25 25.32 -26.54
CA PRO A 59 -6.20 25.73 -25.50
C PRO A 59 -7.53 24.99 -25.65
N GLY A 60 -8.09 24.52 -24.53
CA GLY A 60 -9.40 23.85 -24.48
C GLY A 60 -9.42 22.35 -24.83
N THR A 61 -8.25 21.73 -24.97
CA THR A 61 -8.13 20.28 -25.23
C THR A 61 -8.06 19.47 -23.93
N ILE A 62 -8.62 18.26 -23.94
CA ILE A 62 -8.60 17.34 -22.78
C ILE A 62 -7.60 16.22 -23.05
N ILE A 63 -6.64 16.06 -22.15
CA ILE A 63 -5.62 15.02 -22.22
C ILE A 63 -6.25 13.70 -21.75
N THR A 64 -6.43 12.75 -22.66
CA THR A 64 -7.10 11.47 -22.40
C THR A 64 -6.14 10.32 -22.09
N LYS A 65 -4.87 10.42 -22.50
CA LYS A 65 -3.84 9.42 -22.25
C LYS A 65 -2.44 10.05 -22.29
N VAL A 66 -1.58 9.71 -21.33
CA VAL A 66 -0.16 10.10 -21.31
C VAL A 66 0.67 8.84 -21.18
N GLU A 67 1.50 8.55 -22.18
CA GLU A 67 2.42 7.42 -22.20
C GLU A 67 3.84 7.96 -22.34
N GLU A 68 4.75 7.52 -21.47
CA GLU A 68 6.18 7.81 -21.62
C GLU A 68 6.79 6.85 -22.63
N VAL A 69 7.44 7.38 -23.67
CA VAL A 69 8.21 6.59 -24.64
C VAL A 69 9.69 6.71 -24.28
N LYS A 70 10.35 5.57 -24.06
CA LYS A 70 11.78 5.49 -23.71
C LYS A 70 12.66 5.33 -24.94
#